data_AF-K6XEE4-F1
#
_entry.id   AF-K6XEE4-F1
#
_cell.length_a   1.000
_cell.length_b   1.000
_cell.length_c   1.000
_cell.angle_alpha   90.00
_cell.angle_beta   90.00
_cell.angle_gamma   90.00
#
_symmetry.space_group_name_H-M   'P 1'
#
loop_
_entity.id
_entity.type
_entity.pdbx_description
1 polymer ?
#
loop_
_entity_poly.entity_id
_entity_poly.type
_entity_poly.pdbx_seq_one_letter_code
_entity_poly.pdbx_strand_id
1 'polypeptide(L)' 'MLLQQDMLLSELWEETKEKENIGNFERFVLALDLLYLLGLIIFEENKIKRVKE' A
#
# COMPACT_ATOMS: atom_id res chain seq x y z
N MET A 1 -4.43 10.79 -1.67
CA MET A 1 -3.32 9.89 -1.32
C MET A 1 -3.90 8.79 -0.44
N LEU A 2 -3.71 7.51 -0.79
CA LEU A 2 -4.53 6.39 -0.29
C LEU A 2 -4.25 5.93 1.15
N LEU A 3 -3.06 6.23 1.67
CA LEU A 3 -2.67 5.87 3.03
C LEU A 3 -2.81 7.08 3.96
N GLN A 4 -4.02 7.27 4.51
CA GLN A 4 -4.29 8.29 5.53
C GLN A 4 -4.26 7.72 6.97
N GLN A 5 -4.42 6.40 7.12
CA GLN A 5 -4.43 5.67 8.39
C GLN A 5 -3.76 4.30 8.23
N ASP A 6 -3.26 3.75 9.34
CA ASP A 6 -2.73 2.38 9.37
C ASP A 6 -3.85 1.39 9.03
N MET A 7 -3.60 0.48 8.09
CA MET A 7 -4.61 -0.49 7.65
C MET A 7 -3.99 -1.83 7.28
N LEU A 8 -4.80 -2.88 7.25
CA LEU A 8 -4.34 -4.20 6.81
C LEU A 8 -4.02 -4.18 5.32
N LEU A 9 -3.02 -4.96 4.91
CA LEU A 9 -2.66 -5.10 3.50
C LEU A 9 -3.84 -5.58 2.64
N SER A 10 -4.65 -6.49 3.18
CA SER A 10 -5.86 -7.00 2.52
C SER A 10 -6.92 -5.93 2.33
N GLU A 11 -7.12 -5.05 3.32
CA GLU A 11 -8.08 -3.94 3.22
C GLU A 11 -7.63 -2.96 2.15
N LEU A 12 -6.33 -2.64 2.11
CA LEU A 12 -5.77 -1.76 1.08
C LEU A 12 -5.94 -2.37 -0.32
N TRP A 13 -5.75 -3.68 -0.47
CA TRP A 13 -5.99 -4.36 -1.75
C TRP A 13 -7.47 -4.26 -2.16
N GLU A 14 -8.39 -4.55 -1.26
CA GLU A 14 -9.83 -4.47 -1.53
C GLU A 14 -10.26 -3.06 -1.96
N GLU A 15 -9.70 -2.01 -1.35
CA GLU A 15 -9.98 -0.62 -1.73
C GLU A 15 -9.35 -0.19 -3.07
N THR A 16 -8.30 -0.89 -3.51
CA THR A 16 -7.50 -0.45 -4.66
C THR A 16 -7.70 -1.29 -5.91
N LYS A 17 -8.16 -2.54 -5.79
CA LYS A 17 -8.32 -3.47 -6.92
C LYS A 17 -9.28 -2.98 -8.01
N GLU A 18 -10.27 -2.16 -7.66
CA GLU A 18 -11.24 -1.60 -8.62
C GLU A 18 -10.74 -0.32 -9.32
N LYS A 19 -9.58 0.21 -8.91
CA LYS A 19 -9.03 1.42 -9.52
C LYS A 19 -8.27 1.07 -10.78
N GLU A 20 -8.69 1.66 -11.90
CA GLU A 20 -8.10 1.41 -13.23
C GLU A 20 -6.58 1.60 -13.26
N ASN A 21 -6.04 2.52 -12.46
CA ASN A 21 -4.62 2.82 -12.39
C ASN A 21 -3.79 1.79 -11.60
N ILE A 22 -4.43 0.96 -10.76
CA ILE A 22 -3.79 -0.20 -10.12
C ILE A 22 -3.85 -1.36 -11.12
N GLY A 23 -5.03 -1.65 -11.65
CA GLY A 23 -5.24 -2.55 -12.79
C GLY A 23 -5.09 -4.05 -12.49
N ASN A 24 -4.18 -4.48 -11.62
CA ASN A 24 -4.05 -5.88 -11.16
C ASN A 24 -3.24 -6.01 -9.85
N PHE A 25 -3.17 -7.23 -9.32
CA PHE A 25 -2.48 -7.53 -8.06
C PHE A 25 -0.96 -7.36 -8.18
N GLU A 26 -0.37 -7.67 -9.34
CA GLU A 26 1.06 -7.52 -9.57
C GLU A 26 1.49 -6.06 -9.50
N ARG A 27 0.73 -5.15 -10.14
CA ARG A 27 0.98 -3.70 -10.09
C ARG A 27 0.77 -3.14 -8.69
N PHE A 28 -0.20 -3.67 -7.94
CA PHE A 28 -0.39 -3.34 -6.54
C PHE A 28 0.86 -3.66 -5.72
N VAL A 29 1.39 -4.87 -5.83
CA VAL A 29 2.63 -5.29 -5.14
C VAL A 29 3.82 -4.42 -5.58
N LEU A 30 4.00 -4.19 -6.88
CA LEU A 30 5.10 -3.35 -7.40
C LEU A 30 5.05 -1.91 -6.86
N ALA A 31 3.85 -1.34 -6.73
CA ALA A 31 3.69 -0.02 -6.15
C ALA A 31 4.09 0.00 -4.66
N LEU A 32 3.72 -1.04 -3.90
CA LEU A 32 4.10 -1.17 -2.50
C LEU A 32 5.61 -1.38 -2.32
N ASP A 33 6.23 -2.23 -3.15
CA ASP A 33 7.67 -2.46 -3.15
C ASP A 33 8.42 -1.14 -3.40
N LEU A 34 7.99 -0.36 -4.39
CA LEU A 34 8.57 0.95 -4.66
C LEU A 34 8.45 1.88 -3.46
N LEU A 35 7.26 1.99 -2.86
CA LEU A 35 7.04 2.87 -1.71
C LEU A 35 7.87 2.44 -0.49
N TYR A 36 8.04 1.14 -0.29
CA TYR A 36 8.87 0.59 0.79
C TYR A 36 10.35 0.89 0.56
N LEU A 37 10.84 0.67 -0.66
CA LEU A 37 12.23 0.98 -1.03
C LEU A 37 12.56 2.48 -0.91
N LEU A 38 11.58 3.35 -1.15
CA LEU A 38 11.71 4.80 -0.93
C LEU A 38 11.61 5.20 0.54
N GLY A 39 11.37 4.27 1.47
CA GLY A 39 11.20 4.55 2.89
C GLY A 39 9.91 5.32 3.21
N LEU A 40 8.91 5.29 2.33
CA LEU A 40 7.65 6.03 2.50
C LEU A 40 6.61 5.22 3.28
N ILE A 41 6.73 3.90 3.27
CA ILE A 41 5.87 2.98 4.04
C ILE A 41 6.71 1.94 4.76
N ILE A 42 6.14 1.38 5.83
CA ILE A 42 6.66 0.20 6.52
C ILE A 42 5.54 -0.82 6.71
N PHE A 43 5.96 -2.07 6.87
CA PHE A 43 5.08 -3.18 7.22
C PHE A 43 5.35 -3.57 8.67
N GLU A 44 4.33 -3.50 9.52
CA GLU A 44 4.41 -3.86 10.94
C GLU A 44 3.10 -4.51 11.38
N GLU A 45 3.17 -5.65 12.06
CA GLU A 45 1.98 -6.37 12.57
C GLU A 45 0.88 -6.58 11.50
N ASN A 46 1.26 -6.98 10.28
CA ASN A 46 0.37 -7.15 9.11
C ASN A 46 -0.32 -5.87 8.60
N LYS A 47 0.09 -4.70 9.09
CA LYS A 47 -0.41 -3.40 8.64
C LYS A 47 0.62 -2.70 7.76
N ILE A 48 0.11 -1.97 6.78
CA ILE A 48 0.89 -0.92 6.12
C ILE A 48 0.74 0.35 6.94
N LYS A 49 1.87 0.99 7.24
CA LYS A 49 1.94 2.29 7.88
C LYS A 49 2.73 3.25 7.01
N ARG A 50 2.36 4.52 7.05
CA ARG A 50 3.15 5.58 6.42
C ARG A 50 4.27 6.00 7.36
N VAL A 51 5.49 6.11 6.83
CA VAL A 51 6.59 6.72 7.58
C VAL A 51 6.30 8.21 7.67
N LYS A 52 6.03 8.70 8.88
CA LYS A 52 5.93 10.13 9.17
C LYS A 52 7.33 10.62 9.56
N GLU A 53 7.75 11.74 8.97
CA GLU A 53 8.88 12.53 9.49
C GLU A 53 8.63 12.97 10.94
#